data_AF-A0A2N2MZB6-F1
#
_entry.id   AF-A0A2N2MZB6-F1
#
_cell.length_a   1.000
_cell.length_b   1.000
_cell.length_c   1.000
_cell.angle_alpha   90.00
_cell.angle_beta   90.00
_cell.angle_gamma   90.00
#
_symmetry.space_group_name_H-M   'P 1'
#
loop_
_entity.id
_entity.type
_entity.pdbx_description
1 polymer ?
#
loop_
_entity_poly.entity_id
_entity_poly.type
_entity_poly.pdbx_seq_one_letter_code
_entity_poly.pdbx_strand_id
1 'polypeptide(L)'
;MDLKNEMQMFLSMTIIIILLAGCSQPAAVIPITPQAAATDEATEAAIESPQPNWKVTDAGPLIFYPGSTFIQTPGDLQPYSAIRFTVSALKGQQVSMWLTTEPALIDLPLATLTIMDGSGTVLTSEPLVYWSQVMAADQTLTVEIKSLASEDILYSYKIEIPAEVIDPVAGEVYEPIETSLCFMLQEEMATALDKDIYTESQAPFLDVVGREAGQGCRLTATGTGVDFSDPWSVVNTLISTVGAGWTQSPDYAAGGGTGSVAGLYRDMALMLIKVNWKPDMGVECPADQPLDDCGLTPEQMIYTIEIDVAQNTAGFSMDGHWVDAATGFTLDLYQDWKQIYGQHAVVAQDGNKIDSLEASINGWLKGQVATVKFQSSFTDQPGTAEITYLDINTIQWKIIEAPAGEFYLPIEATLIRTAQ
;
A
#
# COMPACT_ATOMS: atom_id res chain seq x y z
N MET A 1 -49.02 9.22 -13.66
CA MET A 1 -49.84 8.30 -14.48
C MET A 1 -49.33 8.53 -15.89
N ASP A 2 -48.46 7.70 -16.43
CA ASP A 2 -48.80 6.39 -16.99
C ASP A 2 -47.53 5.55 -17.18
N LEU A 3 -47.69 4.26 -16.97
CA LEU A 3 -46.63 3.28 -16.76
C LEU A 3 -46.93 2.13 -17.74
N LYS A 4 -46.11 1.94 -18.79
CA LYS A 4 -45.96 0.67 -19.55
C LYS A 4 -45.17 0.84 -20.86
N ASN A 5 -44.45 -0.22 -21.21
CA ASN A 5 -43.61 -0.46 -22.40
C ASN A 5 -42.20 0.12 -22.24
N GLU A 6 -41.12 -0.66 -22.25
CA GLU A 6 -40.82 -1.76 -23.17
C GLU A 6 -40.14 -2.94 -22.47
N MET A 7 -40.65 -4.13 -22.75
CA MET A 7 -40.05 -5.43 -22.44
C MET A 7 -40.13 -6.25 -23.72
N GLN A 8 -39.02 -6.91 -24.10
CA GLN A 8 -38.81 -7.92 -25.14
C GLN A 8 -38.09 -7.50 -26.44
N MET A 9 -36.83 -7.96 -26.55
CA MET A 9 -36.15 -8.62 -27.70
C MET A 9 -34.63 -8.41 -27.50
N PHE A 10 -33.77 -9.42 -27.33
CA PHE A 10 -33.54 -10.55 -28.23
C PHE A 10 -33.04 -11.80 -27.48
N LEU A 11 -33.62 -12.92 -27.89
CA LEU A 11 -33.30 -14.30 -27.57
C LEU A 11 -32.22 -14.81 -28.54
N SER A 12 -31.37 -15.73 -28.05
CA SER A 12 -30.62 -16.77 -28.77
C SER A 12 -29.09 -16.64 -28.71
N MET A 13 -28.51 -17.03 -27.59
CA MET A 13 -27.11 -17.45 -27.53
C MET A 13 -27.07 -18.98 -27.40
N THR A 14 -26.79 -19.64 -28.51
CA THR A 14 -26.62 -21.09 -28.61
C THR A 14 -25.32 -21.49 -27.93
N ILE A 15 -25.42 -22.14 -26.77
CA ILE A 15 -24.30 -22.80 -26.09
C ILE A 15 -24.04 -24.14 -26.80
N ILE A 16 -22.91 -24.25 -27.49
CA ILE A 16 -22.35 -25.52 -27.97
C ILE A 16 -21.43 -26.05 -26.87
N ILE A 17 -21.88 -27.06 -26.13
CA ILE A 17 -21.04 -27.86 -25.23
C ILE A 17 -20.34 -28.92 -26.09
N ILE A 18 -19.04 -28.74 -26.34
CA ILE A 18 -18.18 -29.79 -26.87
C ILE A 18 -17.69 -30.61 -25.66
N LEU A 19 -18.30 -31.78 -25.48
CA LEU A 19 -17.80 -32.85 -24.60
C LEU A 19 -16.51 -33.42 -25.19
N LEU A 20 -15.36 -32.99 -24.67
CA LEU A 20 -14.09 -33.71 -24.84
C LEU A 20 -14.02 -34.82 -23.78
N ALA A 21 -14.49 -36.01 -24.16
CA ALA A 21 -14.19 -37.25 -23.46
C ALA A 21 -12.74 -37.66 -23.79
N GLY A 22 -11.80 -37.20 -22.96
CA GLY A 22 -10.41 -37.67 -22.97
C GLY A 22 -10.31 -39.02 -22.25
N CYS A 23 -10.05 -40.08 -23.01
CA CYS A 23 -9.75 -41.41 -22.50
C CYS A 23 -8.48 -41.39 -21.63
N SER A 24 -8.62 -41.57 -20.31
CA SER A 24 -7.50 -41.92 -19.43
C SER A 24 -7.15 -43.39 -19.64
N GLN A 25 -6.02 -43.68 -20.31
CA GLN A 25 -5.44 -45.02 -20.31
C GLN A 25 -4.74 -45.27 -18.96
N PRO A 26 -4.94 -46.43 -18.31
CA PRO A 26 -4.14 -46.82 -17.16
C PRO A 26 -2.71 -47.12 -17.60
N ALA A 27 -1.74 -46.49 -16.93
CA ALA A 27 -0.32 -46.75 -17.12
C ALA A 27 -0.01 -48.24 -16.87
N ALA A 28 0.76 -48.84 -17.77
CA ALA A 28 1.25 -50.20 -17.64
C ALA A 28 2.16 -50.30 -16.41
N VAL A 29 1.81 -51.19 -15.49
CA VAL A 29 2.64 -51.59 -14.35
C VAL A 29 3.79 -52.43 -14.90
N ILE A 30 5.00 -51.86 -14.92
CA ILE A 30 6.23 -52.61 -15.18
C ILE A 30 6.61 -53.36 -13.90
N PRO A 31 6.80 -54.70 -13.93
CA PRO A 31 7.27 -55.45 -12.78
C PRO A 31 8.73 -55.07 -12.48
N ILE A 32 8.94 -54.42 -11.34
CA ILE A 32 10.26 -54.12 -10.81
C ILE A 32 10.86 -55.43 -10.29
N THR A 33 11.91 -55.89 -10.95
CA THR A 33 12.70 -57.04 -10.51
C THR A 33 13.58 -56.59 -9.33
N PRO A 34 13.68 -57.33 -8.21
CA PRO A 34 14.58 -56.96 -7.12
C PRO A 34 16.03 -57.12 -7.59
N GLN A 35 16.69 -56.01 -7.90
CA GLN A 35 18.12 -56.01 -8.18
C GLN A 35 18.87 -55.98 -6.85
N ALA A 36 19.68 -57.02 -6.63
CA ALA A 36 20.50 -57.19 -5.46
C ALA A 36 21.42 -55.98 -5.24
N ALA A 37 21.42 -55.49 -4.01
CA ALA A 37 22.31 -54.43 -3.55
C ALA A 37 23.77 -54.89 -3.67
N ALA A 38 24.49 -54.31 -4.63
CA ALA A 38 25.94 -54.23 -4.59
C ALA A 38 26.28 -52.90 -3.91
N THR A 39 26.75 -53.00 -2.67
CA THR A 39 27.44 -51.93 -1.96
C THR A 39 28.78 -51.66 -2.65
N ASP A 40 28.80 -50.66 -3.52
CA ASP A 40 30.01 -49.94 -3.90
C ASP A 40 30.01 -48.62 -3.10
N GLU A 41 30.78 -48.59 -2.01
CA GLU A 41 31.18 -47.35 -1.34
C GLU A 41 32.18 -46.62 -2.26
N ALA A 42 31.67 -45.92 -3.26
CA ALA A 42 32.39 -44.84 -3.90
C ALA A 42 32.13 -43.57 -3.07
N THR A 43 33.07 -43.24 -2.19
CA THR A 43 33.14 -41.95 -1.50
C THR A 43 33.32 -40.86 -2.55
N GLU A 44 32.21 -40.34 -3.08
CA GLU A 44 32.18 -39.13 -3.88
C GLU A 44 32.54 -37.98 -2.95
N ALA A 45 33.83 -37.66 -2.88
CA ALA A 45 34.32 -36.49 -2.20
C ALA A 45 33.63 -35.28 -2.82
N ALA A 46 32.72 -34.65 -2.08
CA ALA A 46 32.14 -33.37 -2.44
C ALA A 46 33.30 -32.40 -2.70
N ILE A 47 33.56 -32.11 -3.97
CA ILE A 47 34.49 -31.06 -4.36
C ILE A 47 33.79 -29.76 -3.99
N GLU A 48 34.09 -29.26 -2.80
CA GLU A 48 33.67 -27.95 -2.34
C GLU A 48 34.19 -26.93 -3.36
N SER A 49 33.29 -26.46 -4.23
CA SER A 49 33.64 -25.47 -5.26
C SER A 49 34.19 -24.24 -4.52
N PRO A 50 35.41 -23.78 -4.85
CA PRO A 50 36.02 -22.66 -4.16
C PRO A 50 35.10 -21.44 -4.29
N GLN A 51 34.59 -20.97 -3.16
CA GLN A 51 33.77 -19.76 -3.12
C GLN A 51 34.61 -18.59 -3.68
N PRO A 52 34.08 -17.82 -4.65
CA PRO A 52 34.81 -16.70 -5.21
C PRO A 52 35.15 -15.69 -4.11
N ASN A 53 36.40 -15.24 -4.07
CA ASN A 53 36.85 -14.24 -3.12
C ASN A 53 36.38 -12.86 -3.62
N TRP A 54 35.33 -12.33 -3.01
CA TRP A 54 34.73 -11.05 -3.39
C TRP A 54 35.64 -9.88 -3.06
N LYS A 55 35.85 -8.99 -4.02
CA LYS A 55 36.53 -7.70 -3.78
C LYS A 55 35.50 -6.65 -3.44
N VAL A 56 35.49 -6.19 -2.20
CA VAL A 56 34.58 -5.13 -1.73
C VAL A 56 35.30 -3.78 -1.73
N THR A 57 34.70 -2.77 -2.36
CA THR A 57 35.15 -1.38 -2.33
C THR A 57 34.25 -0.57 -1.41
N ASP A 58 34.80 0.08 -0.38
CA ASP A 58 34.03 0.96 0.50
C ASP A 58 33.92 2.37 -0.11
N ALA A 59 32.70 2.80 -0.43
CA ALA A 59 32.38 4.12 -1.00
C ALA A 59 32.08 5.19 0.06
N GLY A 60 31.90 4.78 1.32
CA GLY A 60 31.62 5.67 2.44
C GLY A 60 30.13 6.00 2.61
N PRO A 61 29.81 7.06 3.39
CA PRO A 61 28.43 7.42 3.69
C PRO A 61 27.74 8.11 2.51
N LEU A 62 26.46 7.79 2.31
CA LEU A 62 25.58 8.52 1.40
C LEU A 62 25.16 9.85 2.05
N ILE A 63 25.32 10.95 1.31
CA ILE A 63 25.02 12.31 1.79
C ILE A 63 23.92 12.91 0.94
N PHE A 64 22.78 13.19 1.56
CA PHE A 64 21.63 13.82 0.89
C PHE A 64 21.89 15.32 0.71
N TYR A 65 21.46 15.87 -0.42
CA TYR A 65 21.41 17.31 -0.59
C TYR A 65 20.39 17.92 0.39
N PRO A 66 20.64 19.13 0.91
CA PRO A 66 19.66 19.80 1.78
C PRO A 66 18.28 19.86 1.15
N GLY A 67 17.27 19.34 1.87
CA GLY A 67 15.88 19.28 1.40
C GLY A 67 15.56 18.13 0.44
N SER A 68 16.54 17.29 0.06
CA SER A 68 16.27 16.07 -0.70
C SER A 68 15.96 14.90 0.23
N THR A 69 14.96 14.10 -0.13
CA THR A 69 14.63 12.83 0.50
C THR A 69 15.19 11.64 -0.26
N PHE A 70 15.82 11.83 -1.42
CA PHE A 70 16.39 10.74 -2.22
C PHE A 70 17.76 11.08 -2.80
N ILE A 71 18.50 10.04 -3.18
CA ILE A 71 19.75 10.10 -3.96
C ILE A 71 19.69 9.00 -5.01
N GLN A 72 20.23 9.27 -6.20
CA GLN A 72 20.50 8.26 -7.21
C GLN A 72 21.97 8.35 -7.61
N THR A 73 22.67 7.22 -7.61
CA THR A 73 24.09 7.13 -8.01
C THR A 73 24.27 6.00 -9.03
N PRO A 74 24.81 6.31 -10.22
CA PRO A 74 25.26 5.28 -11.14
C PRO A 74 26.64 4.75 -10.71
N GLY A 75 27.02 3.59 -11.24
CA GLY A 75 28.38 3.08 -11.13
C GLY A 75 28.62 1.87 -12.02
N ASP A 76 29.85 1.39 -12.02
CA ASP A 76 30.27 0.14 -12.66
C ASP A 76 30.58 -0.94 -11.61
N LEU A 77 30.35 -2.19 -11.98
CA LEU A 77 30.64 -3.35 -11.16
C LEU A 77 31.35 -4.41 -12.00
N GLN A 78 32.56 -4.78 -11.56
CA GLN A 78 33.32 -5.88 -12.15
C GLN A 78 32.79 -7.23 -11.67
N PRO A 79 33.03 -8.34 -12.40
CA PRO A 79 32.71 -9.68 -11.96
C PRO A 79 33.31 -9.98 -10.58
N TYR A 80 32.50 -10.57 -9.69
CA TYR A 80 32.92 -10.93 -8.33
C TYR A 80 33.42 -9.74 -7.50
N SER A 81 32.94 -8.53 -7.81
CA SER A 81 33.16 -7.33 -7.01
C SER A 81 31.89 -6.88 -6.30
N ALA A 82 32.06 -6.10 -5.25
CA ALA A 82 30.99 -5.41 -4.57
C ALA A 82 31.40 -3.98 -4.22
N ILE A 83 30.42 -3.11 -4.06
CA ILE A 83 30.59 -1.75 -3.53
C ILE A 83 29.73 -1.59 -2.29
N ARG A 84 30.26 -0.92 -1.27
CA ARG A 84 29.61 -0.75 0.02
C ARG A 84 29.40 0.72 0.38
N PHE A 85 28.19 1.04 0.82
CA PHE A 85 27.78 2.34 1.33
C PHE A 85 27.30 2.24 2.77
N THR A 86 27.29 3.35 3.48
CA THR A 86 26.55 3.49 4.74
C THR A 86 25.48 4.58 4.62
N VAL A 87 24.36 4.38 5.32
CA VAL A 87 23.28 5.37 5.38
C VAL A 87 22.65 5.38 6.76
N SER A 88 22.42 6.57 7.31
CA SER A 88 21.75 6.73 8.60
C SER A 88 20.27 7.03 8.40
N ALA A 89 19.44 6.41 9.22
CA ALA A 89 18.00 6.64 9.26
C ALA A 89 17.52 6.67 10.71
N LEU A 90 16.53 7.52 10.98
CA LEU A 90 15.91 7.64 12.30
C LEU A 90 14.80 6.60 12.47
N LYS A 91 14.52 6.27 13.73
CA LYS A 91 13.35 5.46 14.09
C LYS A 91 12.08 6.06 13.48
N GLY A 92 11.31 5.21 12.81
CA GLY A 92 10.05 5.56 12.18
C GLY A 92 10.19 6.12 10.77
N GLN A 93 11.39 6.42 10.28
CA GLN A 93 11.56 6.73 8.86
C GLN A 93 11.44 5.46 8.04
N GLN A 94 10.83 5.58 6.86
CA GLN A 94 10.90 4.53 5.86
C GLN A 94 12.18 4.69 5.04
N VAL A 95 12.88 3.60 4.78
CA VAL A 95 14.04 3.55 3.89
C VAL A 95 13.68 2.64 2.74
N SER A 96 13.73 3.14 1.51
CA SER A 96 13.48 2.36 0.29
C SER A 96 14.68 2.46 -0.64
N MET A 97 15.05 1.34 -1.25
CA MET A 97 16.25 1.17 -2.06
C MET A 97 15.92 0.42 -3.34
N TRP A 98 16.41 0.91 -4.48
CA TRP A 98 16.24 0.28 -5.78
C TRP A 98 17.59 0.10 -6.45
N LEU A 99 17.76 -1.03 -7.11
CA LEU A 99 18.92 -1.38 -7.91
C LEU A 99 18.47 -1.77 -9.31
N THR A 100 19.04 -1.10 -10.31
CA THR A 100 18.86 -1.45 -11.72
C THR A 100 20.22 -1.67 -12.35
N THR A 101 20.29 -2.51 -13.39
CA THR A 101 21.53 -2.84 -14.09
C THR A 101 21.38 -2.63 -15.59
N GLU A 102 22.50 -2.37 -16.26
CA GLU A 102 22.60 -2.40 -17.72
C GLU A 102 23.64 -3.47 -18.13
N PRO A 103 23.25 -4.47 -18.97
CA PRO A 103 21.92 -4.66 -19.54
C PRO A 103 20.87 -5.03 -18.48
N ALA A 104 19.62 -4.63 -18.71
CA ALA A 104 18.51 -5.03 -17.86
C ALA A 104 18.12 -6.48 -18.18
N LEU A 105 18.01 -7.33 -17.15
CA LEU A 105 17.52 -8.69 -17.28
C LEU A 105 16.31 -8.88 -16.38
N ILE A 106 15.23 -9.41 -16.96
CA ILE A 106 13.94 -9.58 -16.29
C ILE A 106 13.96 -10.83 -15.39
N ASP A 107 14.65 -11.90 -15.83
CA ASP A 107 14.57 -13.21 -15.16
C ASP A 107 15.66 -13.44 -14.10
N LEU A 108 16.82 -12.80 -14.26
CA LEU A 108 17.98 -12.97 -13.38
C LEU A 108 18.68 -11.62 -13.19
N PRO A 109 18.66 -11.05 -11.98
CA PRO A 109 19.33 -9.79 -11.74
C PRO A 109 20.85 -9.97 -11.87
N LEU A 110 21.51 -9.01 -12.54
CA LEU A 110 22.96 -9.02 -12.70
C LEU A 110 23.72 -8.50 -11.46
N ALA A 111 22.99 -7.90 -10.52
CA ALA A 111 23.52 -7.47 -9.23
C ALA A 111 22.46 -7.64 -8.14
N THR A 112 22.89 -7.69 -6.88
CA THR A 112 22.00 -7.82 -5.72
C THR A 112 22.35 -6.84 -4.61
N LEU A 113 21.35 -6.45 -3.84
CA LEU A 113 21.45 -5.68 -2.60
C LEU A 113 21.58 -6.62 -1.39
N THR A 114 22.58 -6.35 -0.55
CA THR A 114 22.71 -6.90 0.80
C THR A 114 22.59 -5.74 1.79
N ILE A 115 21.54 -5.75 2.61
CA ILE A 115 21.35 -4.70 3.63
C ILE A 115 21.70 -5.30 4.98
N MET A 116 22.53 -4.60 5.75
CA MET A 116 22.88 -4.98 7.11
C MET A 116 22.53 -3.85 8.06
N ASP A 117 22.02 -4.22 9.24
CA ASP A 117 21.76 -3.27 10.31
C ASP A 117 23.06 -2.78 10.98
N GLY A 118 22.92 -1.87 11.96
CA GLY A 118 24.08 -1.34 12.71
C GLY A 118 24.84 -2.39 13.55
N SER A 119 24.30 -3.60 13.72
CA SER A 119 24.96 -4.73 14.39
C SER A 119 25.69 -5.67 13.41
N GLY A 120 25.51 -5.47 12.10
CA GLY A 120 26.01 -6.36 11.05
C GLY A 120 25.06 -7.53 10.73
N THR A 121 23.85 -7.54 11.27
CA THR A 121 22.84 -8.55 10.93
C THR A 121 22.29 -8.26 9.53
N VAL A 122 22.32 -9.27 8.66
CA VAL A 122 21.77 -9.16 7.30
C VAL A 122 20.24 -9.16 7.36
N LEU A 123 19.63 -8.14 6.76
CA LEU A 123 18.17 -7.91 6.72
C LEU A 123 17.51 -8.44 5.44
N THR A 124 18.30 -8.90 4.47
CA THR A 124 17.81 -9.32 3.15
C THR A 124 18.16 -10.76 2.81
N SER A 125 17.38 -11.34 1.89
CA SER A 125 17.71 -12.59 1.19
C SER A 125 18.12 -12.29 -0.24
N GLU A 126 19.25 -12.81 -0.69
CA GLU A 126 19.72 -12.63 -2.07
C GLU A 126 19.11 -13.68 -3.03
N PRO A 127 18.84 -13.34 -4.30
CA PRO A 127 19.04 -12.03 -4.91
C PRO A 127 17.89 -11.05 -4.61
N LEU A 128 18.23 -9.78 -4.47
CA LEU A 128 17.28 -8.70 -4.17
C LEU A 128 17.67 -7.42 -4.93
N VAL A 129 16.74 -6.84 -5.68
CA VAL A 129 16.95 -5.57 -6.41
C VAL A 129 16.17 -4.40 -5.82
N TYR A 130 15.33 -4.68 -4.83
CA TYR A 130 14.53 -3.68 -4.15
C TYR A 130 14.36 -4.07 -2.68
N TRP A 131 14.46 -3.08 -1.80
CA TRP A 131 14.24 -3.27 -0.37
C TRP A 131 13.54 -2.06 0.22
N SER A 132 12.61 -2.29 1.15
CA SER A 132 12.00 -1.21 1.91
C SER A 132 11.67 -1.64 3.33
N GLN A 133 11.89 -0.76 4.30
CA GLN A 133 11.52 -1.00 5.69
C GLN A 133 11.31 0.31 6.46
N VAL A 134 10.42 0.29 7.44
CA VAL A 134 10.29 1.36 8.44
C VAL A 134 11.17 1.05 9.64
N MET A 135 12.07 1.98 9.95
CA MET A 135 13.15 1.72 10.90
C MET A 135 12.64 1.59 12.34
N ALA A 136 12.92 0.46 12.99
CA ALA A 136 12.51 0.23 14.39
C ALA A 136 13.31 1.06 15.42
N ALA A 137 14.49 1.54 15.04
CA ALA A 137 15.40 2.33 15.87
C ALA A 137 16.28 3.22 14.99
N ASP A 138 16.82 4.29 15.58
CA ASP A 138 17.88 5.11 14.97
C ASP A 138 19.09 4.21 14.71
N GLN A 139 19.53 4.14 13.46
CA GLN A 139 20.66 3.29 13.11
C GLN A 139 21.33 3.71 11.81
N THR A 140 22.54 3.20 11.62
CA THR A 140 23.26 3.27 10.35
C THR A 140 23.21 1.90 9.70
N LEU A 141 22.60 1.84 8.52
CA LEU A 141 22.57 0.67 7.66
C LEU A 141 23.86 0.61 6.84
N THR A 142 24.32 -0.61 6.57
CA THR A 142 25.34 -0.90 5.57
C THR A 142 24.67 -1.51 4.36
N VAL A 143 24.89 -0.91 3.19
CA VAL A 143 24.33 -1.37 1.91
C VAL A 143 25.48 -1.89 1.05
N GLU A 144 25.40 -3.14 0.63
CA GLU A 144 26.38 -3.72 -0.30
C GLU A 144 25.69 -4.09 -1.62
N ILE A 145 26.25 -3.62 -2.74
CA ILE A 145 25.80 -3.98 -4.09
C ILE A 145 26.81 -4.96 -4.67
N LYS A 146 26.40 -6.20 -4.91
CA LYS A 146 27.26 -7.30 -5.38
C LYS A 146 26.98 -7.64 -6.83
N SER A 147 28.02 -7.78 -7.65
CA SER A 147 27.90 -8.23 -9.03
C SER A 147 27.66 -9.74 -9.14
N LEU A 148 26.51 -10.16 -9.64
CA LEU A 148 26.21 -11.56 -9.98
C LEU A 148 26.64 -11.91 -11.41
N ALA A 149 27.11 -10.91 -12.17
CA ALA A 149 27.51 -11.07 -13.56
C ALA A 149 28.91 -11.67 -13.72
N SER A 150 29.13 -12.35 -14.85
CA SER A 150 30.45 -12.81 -15.29
C SER A 150 31.21 -11.79 -16.13
N GLU A 151 30.60 -10.64 -16.41
CA GLU A 151 31.18 -9.51 -17.14
C GLU A 151 30.94 -8.19 -16.38
N ASP A 152 31.61 -7.13 -16.82
CA ASP A 152 31.41 -5.79 -16.24
C ASP A 152 29.98 -5.32 -16.55
N ILE A 153 29.31 -4.76 -15.55
CA ILE A 153 27.96 -4.22 -15.68
C ILE A 153 27.92 -2.77 -15.18
N LEU A 154 26.97 -2.00 -15.70
CA LEU A 154 26.61 -0.72 -15.08
C LEU A 154 25.43 -0.95 -14.13
N TYR A 155 25.39 -0.18 -13.05
CA TYR A 155 24.25 -0.15 -12.15
C TYR A 155 23.79 1.29 -11.91
N SER A 156 22.52 1.43 -11.53
CA SER A 156 21.96 2.64 -10.95
C SER A 156 21.27 2.29 -9.65
N TYR A 157 21.75 2.88 -8.55
CA TYR A 157 21.25 2.69 -7.21
C TYR A 157 20.50 3.96 -6.76
N LYS A 158 19.21 3.82 -6.43
CA LYS A 158 18.37 4.86 -5.84
C LYS A 158 18.09 4.51 -4.38
N ILE A 159 18.15 5.49 -3.51
CA ILE A 159 17.69 5.39 -2.12
C ILE A 159 16.77 6.57 -1.82
N GLU A 160 15.67 6.31 -1.12
CA GLU A 160 14.70 7.30 -0.66
C GLU A 160 14.42 7.10 0.82
N ILE A 161 14.49 8.19 1.58
CA ILE A 161 14.20 8.28 3.02
C ILE A 161 13.32 9.51 3.23
N PRO A 162 11.99 9.36 3.23
CA PRO A 162 11.08 10.44 3.58
C PRO A 162 11.40 11.02 4.97
N ALA A 163 11.13 12.32 5.15
CA ALA A 163 11.44 13.00 6.41
C ALA A 163 10.46 12.63 7.53
N GLU A 164 9.27 12.17 7.15
CA GLU A 164 8.20 11.78 8.03
C GLU A 164 8.58 10.53 8.83
N VAL A 165 8.27 10.59 10.13
CA VAL A 165 8.42 9.48 11.05
C VAL A 165 7.06 8.94 11.43
N ILE A 166 6.90 7.63 11.37
CA ILE A 166 5.71 6.92 11.81
C ILE A 166 6.05 5.92 12.91
N ASP A 167 5.04 5.42 13.61
CA ASP A 167 5.25 4.29 14.51
C ASP A 167 5.70 3.07 13.67
N PRO A 168 6.84 2.41 13.96
CA PRO A 168 7.27 1.24 13.22
C PRO A 168 6.23 0.13 13.13
N VAL A 169 5.34 0.00 14.14
CA VAL A 169 4.23 -0.98 14.11
C VAL A 169 3.20 -0.66 13.02
N ALA A 170 3.11 0.59 12.59
CA ALA A 170 2.22 1.06 11.53
C ALA A 170 2.93 1.20 10.17
N GLY A 171 4.14 0.66 10.02
CA GLY A 171 5.02 0.91 8.86
C GLY A 171 4.90 -0.05 7.69
N GLU A 172 4.15 -1.14 7.84
CA GLU A 172 3.95 -2.17 6.82
C GLU A 172 2.45 -2.45 6.62
N VAL A 173 1.64 -1.40 6.75
CA VAL A 173 0.16 -1.49 6.66
C VAL A 173 -0.32 -1.36 5.22
N TYR A 174 0.52 -0.82 4.33
CA TYR A 174 0.21 -0.66 2.91
C TYR A 174 1.14 -1.47 2.02
N GLU A 175 0.58 -2.12 1.00
CA GLU A 175 1.30 -2.81 -0.05
C GLU A 175 1.00 -2.18 -1.42
N PRO A 176 1.88 -2.37 -2.42
CA PRO A 176 1.60 -1.94 -3.77
C PRO A 176 0.34 -2.61 -4.30
N ILE A 177 -0.47 -1.83 -5.02
CA ILE A 177 -1.58 -2.37 -5.81
C ILE A 177 -1.06 -3.28 -6.93
N GLU A 178 -1.96 -4.02 -7.58
CA GLU A 178 -1.61 -4.85 -8.74
C GLU A 178 -0.92 -4.01 -9.83
N THR A 179 0.18 -4.52 -10.38
CA THR A 179 0.97 -3.83 -11.42
C THR A 179 0.13 -3.43 -12.63
N SER A 180 -0.83 -4.26 -13.04
CA SER A 180 -1.73 -3.96 -14.16
C SER A 180 -2.63 -2.74 -13.88
N LEU A 181 -3.11 -2.59 -12.64
CA LEU A 181 -3.88 -1.43 -12.19
C LEU A 181 -3.01 -0.18 -12.14
N CYS A 182 -1.77 -0.27 -11.65
CA CYS A 182 -0.81 0.83 -11.66
C CYS A 182 -0.57 1.38 -13.09
N PHE A 183 -0.39 0.49 -14.08
CA PHE A 183 -0.25 0.89 -15.49
C PHE A 183 -1.54 1.45 -16.09
N MET A 184 -2.71 0.92 -15.74
CA MET A 184 -3.99 1.51 -16.16
C MET A 184 -4.11 2.95 -15.67
N LEU A 185 -3.84 3.20 -14.39
CA LEU A 185 -3.88 4.55 -13.81
C LEU A 185 -2.85 5.49 -14.46
N GLN A 186 -1.68 4.96 -14.83
CA GLN A 186 -0.68 5.71 -15.59
C GLN A 186 -1.22 6.16 -16.96
N GLU A 187 -1.83 5.27 -17.73
CA GLU A 187 -2.40 5.60 -19.05
C GLU A 187 -3.52 6.65 -18.95
N GLU A 188 -4.37 6.53 -17.92
CA GLU A 188 -5.42 7.51 -17.63
C GLU A 188 -4.82 8.87 -17.26
N MET A 189 -3.80 8.90 -16.40
CA MET A 189 -3.11 10.13 -16.00
C MET A 189 -2.38 10.78 -17.18
N ALA A 190 -1.73 9.99 -18.04
CA ALA A 190 -1.05 10.48 -19.24
C ALA A 190 -2.05 11.17 -20.18
N THR A 191 -3.20 10.54 -20.37
CA THR A 191 -4.29 11.07 -21.21
C THR A 191 -4.90 12.33 -20.60
N ALA A 192 -5.12 12.35 -19.29
CA ALA A 192 -5.74 13.47 -18.59
C ALA A 192 -4.86 14.72 -18.58
N LEU A 193 -3.53 14.55 -18.50
CA LEU A 193 -2.58 15.65 -18.40
C LEU A 193 -1.92 16.02 -19.73
N ASP A 194 -2.03 15.18 -20.76
CA ASP A 194 -1.25 15.29 -22.01
C ASP A 194 0.27 15.38 -21.73
N LYS A 195 0.76 14.48 -20.85
CA LYS A 195 2.15 14.41 -20.40
C LYS A 195 2.64 12.97 -20.30
N ASP A 196 3.96 12.83 -20.42
CA ASP A 196 4.64 11.60 -20.05
C ASP A 196 4.56 11.40 -18.54
N ILE A 197 4.24 10.17 -18.13
CA ILE A 197 4.11 9.78 -16.73
C ILE A 197 5.25 8.82 -16.38
N TYR A 198 6.05 9.20 -15.39
CA TYR A 198 7.03 8.31 -14.79
C TYR A 198 6.33 7.42 -13.76
N THR A 199 6.53 6.10 -13.84
CA THR A 199 5.89 5.13 -12.96
C THR A 199 6.95 4.44 -12.10
N GLU A 200 6.71 4.43 -10.79
CA GLU A 200 7.43 3.62 -9.82
C GLU A 200 6.45 2.60 -9.24
N SER A 201 6.53 1.34 -9.65
CA SER A 201 5.61 0.29 -9.19
C SER A 201 5.73 -0.03 -7.70
N GLN A 202 6.83 0.42 -7.07
CA GLN A 202 7.11 0.28 -5.65
C GLN A 202 7.78 1.57 -5.19
N ALA A 203 7.04 2.37 -4.43
CA ALA A 203 7.44 3.64 -3.84
C ALA A 203 6.97 3.73 -2.37
N PRO A 204 7.70 4.45 -1.49
CA PRO A 204 7.21 4.79 -0.16
C PRO A 204 5.79 5.36 -0.21
N PHE A 205 4.88 4.78 0.56
CA PHE A 205 3.51 5.25 0.67
C PHE A 205 3.24 5.71 2.10
N LEU A 206 2.65 6.89 2.26
CA LEU A 206 2.33 7.47 3.57
C LEU A 206 0.87 7.93 3.63
N ASP A 207 0.09 7.27 4.48
CA ASP A 207 -1.21 7.74 4.92
C ASP A 207 -1.02 8.70 6.11
N VAL A 208 -1.00 10.00 5.82
CA VAL A 208 -0.81 11.07 6.81
C VAL A 208 -1.96 11.18 7.81
N VAL A 209 -3.18 10.77 7.44
CA VAL A 209 -4.37 10.84 8.30
C VAL A 209 -4.37 9.67 9.27
N GLY A 210 -4.15 8.45 8.77
CA GLY A 210 -4.02 7.23 9.54
C GLY A 210 -2.74 7.18 10.39
N ARG A 211 -1.69 7.90 9.97
CA ARG A 211 -0.30 7.77 10.44
C ARG A 211 0.24 6.36 10.23
N GLU A 212 -0.04 5.84 9.05
CA GLU A 212 0.35 4.51 8.60
C GLU A 212 1.21 4.66 7.34
N ALA A 213 2.13 3.74 7.12
CA ALA A 213 2.94 3.72 5.90
C ALA A 213 3.04 2.30 5.35
N GLY A 214 3.72 2.22 4.22
CA GLY A 214 4.00 0.98 3.53
C GLY A 214 4.52 1.29 2.15
N GLN A 215 4.12 0.52 1.17
CA GLN A 215 4.54 0.70 -0.21
C GLN A 215 3.34 0.88 -1.12
N GLY A 216 3.56 1.57 -2.24
CA GLY A 216 2.55 1.88 -3.22
C GLY A 216 3.12 1.94 -4.63
N CYS A 217 2.24 2.17 -5.60
CA CYS A 217 2.57 2.65 -6.93
C CYS A 217 2.60 4.18 -6.89
N ARG A 218 3.68 4.80 -7.40
CA ARG A 218 3.77 6.25 -7.58
C ARG A 218 3.80 6.59 -9.07
N LEU A 219 2.95 7.54 -9.45
CA LEU A 219 2.89 8.11 -10.79
C LEU A 219 3.27 9.58 -10.71
N THR A 220 4.27 10.00 -11.49
CA THR A 220 4.79 11.36 -11.44
C THR A 220 4.78 12.01 -12.83
N ALA A 221 4.24 13.22 -12.90
CA ALA A 221 4.35 14.10 -14.06
C ALA A 221 4.95 15.45 -13.65
N THR A 222 5.59 16.12 -14.61
CA THR A 222 6.13 17.46 -14.42
C THR A 222 5.66 18.38 -15.54
N GLY A 223 5.66 19.68 -15.26
CA GLY A 223 5.34 20.70 -16.25
C GLY A 223 5.53 22.09 -15.68
N THR A 224 4.96 23.08 -16.34
CA THR A 224 5.02 24.49 -15.94
C THR A 224 3.64 25.08 -15.76
N GLY A 225 3.55 26.33 -15.30
CA GLY A 225 2.29 27.08 -15.29
C GLY A 225 1.71 27.35 -16.69
N VAL A 226 2.48 27.12 -17.77
CA VAL A 226 1.94 27.13 -19.14
C VAL A 226 1.05 25.90 -19.37
N ASP A 227 1.43 24.77 -18.78
CA ASP A 227 0.72 23.51 -18.90
C ASP A 227 -0.48 23.44 -17.93
N PHE A 228 -0.35 24.04 -16.75
CA PHE A 228 -1.32 23.93 -15.66
C PHE A 228 -1.69 25.30 -15.07
N SER A 229 -2.98 25.63 -15.10
CA SER A 229 -3.47 26.93 -14.61
C SER A 229 -3.27 27.12 -13.10
N ASP A 230 -3.61 26.09 -12.33
CA ASP A 230 -3.58 26.10 -10.87
C ASP A 230 -3.66 24.65 -10.32
N PRO A 231 -3.12 24.39 -9.11
CA PRO A 231 -3.12 23.05 -8.53
C PRO A 231 -4.51 22.42 -8.35
N TRP A 232 -5.53 23.23 -8.02
CA TRP A 232 -6.88 22.75 -7.72
C TRP A 232 -7.59 22.22 -8.97
N SER A 233 -7.45 22.92 -10.10
CA SER A 233 -7.96 22.49 -11.41
C SER A 233 -7.35 21.15 -11.84
N VAL A 234 -6.04 20.97 -11.63
CA VAL A 234 -5.34 19.71 -11.93
C VAL A 234 -5.87 18.57 -11.05
N VAL A 235 -6.00 18.79 -9.73
CA VAL A 235 -6.55 17.78 -8.81
C VAL A 235 -7.98 17.38 -9.22
N ASN A 236 -8.86 18.34 -9.53
CA ASN A 236 -10.23 18.02 -9.96
C ASN A 236 -10.27 17.25 -11.27
N THR A 237 -9.39 17.59 -12.22
CA THR A 237 -9.26 16.86 -13.48
C THR A 237 -8.90 15.39 -13.20
N LEU A 238 -7.91 15.15 -12.35
CA LEU A 238 -7.47 13.81 -11.98
C LEU A 238 -8.54 13.03 -11.19
N ILE A 239 -9.27 13.67 -10.27
CA ILE A 239 -10.42 13.05 -9.58
C ILE A 239 -11.48 12.59 -10.58
N SER A 240 -11.81 13.44 -11.56
CA SER A 240 -12.86 13.14 -12.56
C SER A 240 -12.46 12.10 -13.62
N THR A 241 -11.16 11.85 -13.76
CA THR A 241 -10.59 10.95 -14.77
C THR A 241 -9.98 9.72 -14.10
N VAL A 242 -8.76 9.82 -13.59
CA VAL A 242 -8.02 8.74 -12.90
C VAL A 242 -8.77 8.23 -11.66
N GLY A 243 -9.46 9.13 -10.96
CA GLY A 243 -10.29 8.81 -9.79
C GLY A 243 -11.69 8.33 -10.12
N ALA A 244 -12.04 8.10 -11.40
CA ALA A 244 -13.38 7.67 -11.77
C ALA A 244 -13.73 6.33 -11.10
N GLY A 245 -14.86 6.30 -10.39
CA GLY A 245 -15.30 5.13 -9.62
C GLY A 245 -14.63 4.95 -8.25
N TRP A 246 -13.83 5.92 -7.81
CA TRP A 246 -13.35 6.02 -6.43
C TRP A 246 -14.20 6.99 -5.63
N THR A 247 -14.24 6.80 -4.30
CA THR A 247 -14.94 7.69 -3.38
C THR A 247 -13.96 8.69 -2.79
N GLN A 248 -14.26 9.98 -2.89
CA GLN A 248 -13.40 11.01 -2.29
C GLN A 248 -13.52 10.99 -0.76
N SER A 249 -12.39 11.05 -0.07
CA SER A 249 -12.35 11.26 1.38
C SER A 249 -12.06 12.73 1.70
N PRO A 250 -12.95 13.45 2.40
CA PRO A 250 -12.76 14.85 2.74
C PRO A 250 -11.61 15.08 3.73
N ASP A 251 -11.20 14.05 4.50
CA ASP A 251 -10.12 14.16 5.49
C ASP A 251 -8.73 14.36 4.85
N TYR A 252 -8.61 14.03 3.55
CA TYR A 252 -7.37 14.18 2.78
C TYR A 252 -7.39 15.40 1.87
N ALA A 253 -8.48 16.17 1.86
CA ALA A 253 -8.58 17.36 1.03
C ALA A 253 -7.86 18.54 1.71
N ALA A 254 -6.83 19.08 1.07
CA ALA A 254 -6.19 20.32 1.49
C ALA A 254 -5.67 21.07 0.26
N GLY A 255 -5.60 22.39 0.34
CA GLY A 255 -5.13 23.21 -0.77
C GLY A 255 -4.70 24.61 -0.34
N GLY A 256 -3.85 25.22 -1.16
CA GLY A 256 -3.33 26.57 -1.04
C GLY A 256 -2.78 27.06 -2.38
N GLY A 257 -2.21 28.27 -2.42
CA GLY A 257 -1.70 28.87 -3.66
C GLY A 257 -0.62 28.04 -4.37
N THR A 258 0.16 27.27 -3.62
CA THR A 258 1.31 26.50 -4.14
C THR A 258 1.05 25.01 -4.31
N GLY A 259 -0.11 24.51 -3.88
CA GLY A 259 -0.41 23.09 -3.96
C GLY A 259 -1.82 22.70 -3.57
N SER A 260 -2.23 21.53 -4.02
CA SER A 260 -3.53 20.93 -3.72
C SER A 260 -3.35 19.43 -3.57
N VAL A 261 -4.08 18.84 -2.64
CA VAL A 261 -4.10 17.40 -2.39
C VAL A 261 -5.54 16.91 -2.25
N ALA A 262 -5.75 15.65 -2.63
CA ALA A 262 -6.99 14.93 -2.41
C ALA A 262 -6.69 13.46 -2.13
N GLY A 263 -7.54 12.82 -1.33
CA GLY A 263 -7.53 11.39 -1.12
C GLY A 263 -8.80 10.76 -1.66
N LEU A 264 -8.67 9.61 -2.29
CA LEU A 264 -9.77 8.79 -2.77
C LEU A 264 -9.56 7.35 -2.30
N TYR A 265 -10.64 6.65 -2.00
CA TYR A 265 -10.58 5.25 -1.62
C TYR A 265 -11.53 4.40 -2.46
N ARG A 266 -11.16 3.13 -2.64
CA ARG A 266 -11.96 2.11 -3.31
C ARG A 266 -11.51 0.76 -2.79
N ASP A 267 -12.46 -0.07 -2.35
CA ASP A 267 -12.17 -1.34 -1.69
C ASP A 267 -11.19 -1.13 -0.52
N MET A 268 -10.02 -1.76 -0.52
CA MET A 268 -8.98 -1.56 0.49
C MET A 268 -7.90 -0.55 0.05
N ALA A 269 -8.02 0.05 -1.13
CA ALA A 269 -7.02 0.94 -1.68
C ALA A 269 -7.25 2.41 -1.32
N LEU A 270 -6.15 3.12 -1.12
CA LEU A 270 -6.08 4.56 -0.93
C LEU A 270 -5.23 5.16 -2.05
N MET A 271 -5.81 6.11 -2.78
CA MET A 271 -5.16 6.94 -3.78
C MET A 271 -4.99 8.35 -3.21
N LEU A 272 -3.76 8.86 -3.22
CA LEU A 272 -3.42 10.21 -2.81
C LEU A 272 -2.94 10.97 -4.04
N ILE A 273 -3.67 12.02 -4.39
CA ILE A 273 -3.33 12.93 -5.49
C ILE A 273 -2.70 14.17 -4.88
N LYS A 274 -1.51 14.53 -5.35
CA LYS A 274 -0.74 15.67 -4.86
C LYS A 274 -0.21 16.49 -6.02
N VAL A 275 -0.60 17.75 -6.07
CA VAL A 275 -0.12 18.71 -7.05
C VAL A 275 0.56 19.83 -6.30
N ASN A 276 1.84 20.08 -6.59
CA ASN A 276 2.56 21.23 -6.06
C ASN A 276 3.30 21.94 -7.17
N TRP A 277 3.60 23.22 -6.96
CA TRP A 277 4.58 23.92 -7.78
C TRP A 277 5.57 24.68 -6.92
N LYS A 278 6.75 24.92 -7.47
CA LYS A 278 7.79 25.78 -6.87
C LYS A 278 8.38 26.71 -7.93
N PRO A 279 8.94 27.86 -7.53
CA PRO A 279 9.69 28.70 -8.46
C PRO A 279 10.84 27.93 -9.10
N ASP A 280 11.12 28.23 -10.37
CA ASP A 280 12.28 27.70 -11.08
C ASP A 280 13.60 28.10 -10.40
N MET A 281 14.63 27.30 -10.59
CA MET A 281 15.92 27.50 -9.95
C MET A 281 16.53 28.85 -10.35
N GLY A 282 16.87 29.65 -9.33
CA GLY A 282 17.44 30.99 -9.51
C GLY A 282 16.41 32.12 -9.54
N VAL A 283 15.11 31.81 -9.42
CA VAL A 283 14.08 32.82 -9.18
C VAL A 283 14.00 33.10 -7.68
N GLU A 284 14.37 34.31 -7.29
CA GLU A 284 14.31 34.76 -5.89
C GLU A 284 12.96 35.44 -5.61
N CYS A 285 12.17 34.83 -4.73
CA CYS A 285 10.97 35.44 -4.16
C CYS A 285 11.30 36.07 -2.80
N PRO A 286 10.76 37.26 -2.48
CA PRO A 286 10.91 37.84 -1.15
C PRO A 286 10.39 36.87 -0.07
N ALA A 287 11.21 36.64 0.96
CA ALA A 287 10.90 35.68 2.02
C ALA A 287 9.74 36.13 2.94
N ASP A 288 9.33 37.40 2.84
CA ASP A 288 8.30 38.05 3.66
C ASP A 288 6.91 38.07 3.00
N GLN A 289 6.74 37.47 1.82
CA GLN A 289 5.45 37.38 1.14
C GLN A 289 5.15 35.96 0.65
N PRO A 290 3.85 35.62 0.44
CA PRO A 290 3.45 34.37 -0.20
C PRO A 290 4.06 34.18 -1.59
N LEU A 291 4.31 32.93 -1.99
CA LEU A 291 4.93 32.62 -3.29
C LEU A 291 4.04 32.97 -4.48
N ASP A 292 2.72 32.89 -4.32
CA ASP A 292 1.72 33.30 -5.31
C ASP A 292 1.70 34.83 -5.55
N ASP A 293 2.15 35.62 -4.58
CA ASP A 293 2.29 37.08 -4.71
C ASP A 293 3.63 37.49 -5.35
N CYS A 294 4.52 36.54 -5.66
CA CYS A 294 5.84 36.80 -6.21
C CYS A 294 5.83 37.31 -7.67
N GLY A 295 4.67 37.30 -8.35
CA GLY A 295 4.54 37.79 -9.72
C GLY A 295 5.28 36.93 -10.75
N LEU A 296 5.36 35.62 -10.48
CA LEU A 296 6.02 34.64 -11.35
C LEU A 296 5.31 34.55 -12.69
N THR A 297 6.09 34.41 -13.76
CA THR A 297 5.55 34.01 -15.07
C THR A 297 5.14 32.54 -15.02
N PRO A 298 4.18 32.11 -15.85
CA PRO A 298 3.77 30.70 -15.91
C PRO A 298 4.96 29.74 -16.15
N GLU A 299 5.94 30.13 -16.97
CA GLU A 299 7.14 29.35 -17.27
C GLU A 299 8.05 29.16 -16.04
N GLN A 300 8.00 30.07 -15.06
CA GLN A 300 8.79 30.01 -13.83
C GLN A 300 8.13 29.17 -12.73
N MET A 301 6.91 28.68 -12.94
CA MET A 301 6.19 27.85 -11.97
C MET A 301 6.39 26.39 -12.34
N ILE A 302 7.31 25.68 -11.67
CA ILE A 302 7.61 24.28 -11.96
C ILE A 302 6.65 23.39 -11.18
N TYR A 303 5.75 22.72 -11.88
CA TYR A 303 4.76 21.80 -11.32
C TYR A 303 5.32 20.38 -11.18
N THR A 304 4.94 19.74 -10.08
CA THR A 304 5.10 18.31 -9.82
C THR A 304 3.75 17.74 -9.43
N ILE A 305 3.26 16.81 -10.22
CA ILE A 305 2.01 16.08 -10.02
C ILE A 305 2.39 14.66 -9.65
N GLU A 306 1.87 14.20 -8.52
CA GLU A 306 2.14 12.89 -7.96
C GLU A 306 0.80 12.21 -7.64
N ILE A 307 0.66 10.95 -8.04
CA ILE A 307 -0.42 10.07 -7.57
C ILE A 307 0.25 8.87 -6.91
N ASP A 308 0.05 8.74 -5.60
CA ASP A 308 0.47 7.58 -4.82
C ASP A 308 -0.74 6.69 -4.58
N VAL A 309 -0.65 5.40 -4.90
CA VAL A 309 -1.74 4.43 -4.71
C VAL A 309 -1.23 3.17 -4.03
N ALA A 310 -1.85 2.80 -2.93
CA ALA A 310 -1.53 1.57 -2.21
C ALA A 310 -2.80 0.87 -1.71
N GLN A 311 -2.70 -0.43 -1.44
CA GLN A 311 -3.75 -1.21 -0.80
C GLN A 311 -3.40 -1.47 0.65
N ASN A 312 -4.37 -1.26 1.54
CA ASN A 312 -4.22 -1.60 2.94
C ASN A 312 -4.22 -3.13 3.08
N THR A 313 -3.22 -3.65 3.79
CA THR A 313 -2.96 -5.09 3.94
C THR A 313 -3.73 -5.73 5.08
N ALA A 314 -4.70 -5.03 5.68
CA ALA A 314 -5.58 -5.63 6.67
C ALA A 314 -6.17 -6.92 6.09
N GLY A 315 -5.58 -8.06 6.46
CA GLY A 315 -5.96 -9.40 6.01
C GLY A 315 -7.28 -9.86 6.62
N PHE A 316 -8.13 -8.90 6.97
CA PHE A 316 -9.39 -9.09 7.63
C PHE A 316 -10.40 -8.04 7.14
N SER A 317 -11.66 -8.43 7.19
CA SER A 317 -12.79 -7.53 7.04
C SER A 317 -13.68 -7.68 8.27
N MET A 318 -14.24 -6.58 8.77
CA MET A 318 -15.27 -6.59 9.80
C MET A 318 -16.66 -6.94 9.26
N ASP A 319 -16.80 -7.12 7.94
CA ASP A 319 -18.05 -7.54 7.32
C ASP A 319 -18.60 -8.82 7.93
N GLY A 320 -19.89 -8.80 8.25
CA GLY A 320 -20.64 -10.00 8.61
C GLY A 320 -21.67 -9.80 9.71
N HIS A 321 -22.33 -10.91 10.04
CA HIS A 321 -23.25 -11.01 11.16
C HIS A 321 -22.53 -11.55 12.40
N TRP A 322 -22.45 -10.73 13.43
CA TRP A 322 -21.73 -10.99 14.68
C TRP A 322 -22.72 -11.14 15.83
N VAL A 323 -22.53 -12.18 16.64
CA VAL A 323 -23.49 -12.55 17.70
C VAL A 323 -22.77 -12.81 19.02
N ASP A 324 -23.21 -12.15 20.08
CA ASP A 324 -23.00 -12.62 21.45
C ASP A 324 -24.22 -13.44 21.89
N ALA A 325 -24.06 -14.76 21.90
CA ALA A 325 -25.14 -15.68 22.24
C ALA A 325 -25.59 -15.59 23.71
N ALA A 326 -24.77 -15.04 24.62
CA ALA A 326 -25.11 -14.92 26.03
C ALA A 326 -26.08 -13.76 26.30
N THR A 327 -25.95 -12.68 25.55
CA THR A 327 -26.76 -11.46 25.73
C THR A 327 -27.81 -11.28 24.64
N GLY A 328 -27.70 -12.00 23.52
CA GLY A 328 -28.53 -11.76 22.33
C GLY A 328 -28.18 -10.45 21.62
N PHE A 329 -27.03 -9.84 21.94
CA PHE A 329 -26.50 -8.69 21.24
C PHE A 329 -25.91 -9.12 19.89
N THR A 330 -26.32 -8.42 18.84
CA THR A 330 -25.88 -8.67 17.48
C THR A 330 -25.44 -7.39 16.80
N LEU A 331 -24.48 -7.54 15.88
CA LEU A 331 -24.03 -6.50 14.96
C LEU A 331 -24.06 -7.06 13.55
N ASP A 332 -24.71 -6.35 12.63
CA ASP A 332 -24.49 -6.52 11.20
C ASP A 332 -23.58 -5.38 10.75
N LEU A 333 -22.35 -5.71 10.41
CA LEU A 333 -21.32 -4.74 10.03
C LEU A 333 -21.02 -4.84 8.53
N TYR A 334 -20.78 -3.68 7.96
CA TYR A 334 -20.30 -3.46 6.61
C TYR A 334 -19.07 -2.56 6.68
N GLN A 335 -18.08 -2.87 5.86
CA GLN A 335 -16.81 -2.20 5.78
C GLN A 335 -16.58 -1.76 4.33
N ASP A 336 -16.40 -0.46 4.14
CA ASP A 336 -15.91 0.12 2.89
C ASP A 336 -14.59 0.82 3.20
N TRP A 337 -13.48 0.25 2.74
CA TRP A 337 -12.12 0.63 3.15
C TRP A 337 -11.94 0.60 4.68
N LYS A 338 -11.71 1.76 5.29
CA LYS A 338 -11.61 1.95 6.74
C LYS A 338 -12.94 2.37 7.36
N GLN A 339 -13.96 2.69 6.57
CA GLN A 339 -15.25 3.09 7.10
C GLN A 339 -16.01 1.84 7.55
N ILE A 340 -16.43 1.83 8.82
CA ILE A 340 -17.29 0.79 9.39
C ILE A 340 -18.67 1.38 9.59
N TYR A 341 -19.69 0.70 9.09
CA TYR A 341 -21.08 1.08 9.31
C TYR A 341 -21.96 -0.16 9.46
N GLY A 342 -23.15 0.01 10.01
CA GLY A 342 -24.01 -1.14 10.25
C GLY A 342 -25.15 -0.87 11.22
N GLN A 343 -25.68 -1.94 11.75
CA GLN A 343 -26.81 -1.91 12.68
C GLN A 343 -26.56 -2.83 13.86
N HIS A 344 -27.31 -2.60 14.93
CA HIS A 344 -27.32 -3.46 16.10
C HIS A 344 -28.74 -3.94 16.42
N ALA A 345 -28.79 -5.05 17.15
CA ALA A 345 -29.99 -5.46 17.87
C ALA A 345 -29.60 -6.12 19.19
N VAL A 346 -30.32 -5.79 20.27
CA VAL A 346 -30.23 -6.47 21.56
C VAL A 346 -31.62 -6.64 22.16
N VAL A 347 -31.87 -7.83 22.70
CA VAL A 347 -33.09 -8.14 23.45
C VAL A 347 -32.75 -8.07 24.94
N ALA A 348 -33.31 -7.08 25.63
CA ALA A 348 -33.03 -6.82 27.04
C ALA A 348 -34.24 -7.10 27.93
N GLN A 349 -33.98 -7.25 29.23
CA GLN A 349 -35.00 -7.44 30.27
C GLN A 349 -35.97 -8.58 29.95
N ASP A 350 -35.44 -9.76 29.61
CA ASP A 350 -36.22 -10.97 29.29
C ASP A 350 -37.24 -10.76 28.16
N GLY A 351 -36.92 -9.92 27.17
CA GLY A 351 -37.78 -9.62 26.02
C GLY A 351 -38.73 -8.45 26.22
N ASN A 352 -38.71 -7.78 27.38
CA ASN A 352 -39.53 -6.59 27.61
C ASN A 352 -39.02 -5.35 26.86
N LYS A 353 -37.76 -5.36 26.44
CA LYS A 353 -37.10 -4.26 25.71
C LYS A 353 -36.34 -4.84 24.52
N ILE A 354 -36.49 -4.21 23.36
CA ILE A 354 -35.71 -4.51 22.16
C ILE A 354 -35.06 -3.20 21.74
N ASP A 355 -33.74 -3.15 21.77
CA ASP A 355 -32.96 -2.01 21.30
C ASP A 355 -32.35 -2.38 19.95
N SER A 356 -32.93 -1.85 18.88
CA SER A 356 -32.51 -2.12 17.51
C SER A 356 -32.80 -0.91 16.64
N LEU A 357 -31.81 -0.53 15.84
CA LEU A 357 -31.90 0.62 14.96
C LEU A 357 -31.05 0.35 13.70
N GLU A 358 -31.63 0.61 12.53
CA GLU A 358 -30.90 0.57 11.27
C GLU A 358 -29.87 1.70 11.20
N ALA A 359 -28.74 1.48 10.53
CA ALA A 359 -27.64 2.45 10.39
C ALA A 359 -27.18 3.05 11.74
N SER A 360 -27.27 2.27 12.81
CA SER A 360 -26.94 2.70 14.16
C SER A 360 -25.45 2.75 14.44
N ILE A 361 -24.61 2.15 13.61
CA ILE A 361 -23.15 2.08 13.78
C ILE A 361 -22.50 2.87 12.64
N ASN A 362 -21.57 3.77 12.98
CA ASN A 362 -20.76 4.49 12.01
C ASN A 362 -19.40 4.87 12.60
N GLY A 363 -18.30 4.56 11.93
CA GLY A 363 -16.97 4.88 12.42
C GLY A 363 -15.86 4.53 11.47
N TRP A 364 -14.65 4.53 12.00
CA TRP A 364 -13.42 4.37 11.23
C TRP A 364 -12.48 3.37 11.89
N LEU A 365 -11.88 2.52 11.07
CA LEU A 365 -10.87 1.53 11.39
C LEU A 365 -9.49 2.19 11.45
N LYS A 366 -8.73 1.87 12.50
CA LYS A 366 -7.31 2.17 12.63
C LYS A 366 -6.58 0.93 13.14
N GLY A 367 -5.69 0.38 12.31
CA GLY A 367 -5.17 -0.98 12.57
C GLY A 367 -6.31 -1.99 12.72
N GLN A 368 -6.35 -2.71 13.84
CA GLN A 368 -7.39 -3.72 14.15
C GLN A 368 -8.58 -3.17 14.95
N VAL A 369 -8.60 -1.88 15.28
CA VAL A 369 -9.62 -1.29 16.15
C VAL A 369 -10.43 -0.26 15.35
N ALA A 370 -11.74 -0.46 15.28
CA ALA A 370 -12.66 0.54 14.76
C ALA A 370 -13.25 1.36 15.90
N THR A 371 -13.08 2.68 15.86
CA THR A 371 -13.79 3.59 16.75
C THR A 371 -15.09 4.01 16.08
N VAL A 372 -16.22 3.61 16.67
CA VAL A 372 -17.56 3.83 16.12
C VAL A 372 -18.40 4.70 17.04
N LYS A 373 -19.18 5.60 16.43
CA LYS A 373 -20.37 6.15 17.05
C LYS A 373 -21.48 5.12 16.93
N PHE A 374 -22.24 4.95 18.01
CA PHE A 374 -23.42 4.12 18.01
C PHE A 374 -24.65 4.85 18.55
N GLN A 375 -25.82 4.54 18.02
CA GLN A 375 -27.09 5.12 18.47
C GLN A 375 -28.05 4.02 18.93
N SER A 376 -28.53 4.14 20.18
CA SER A 376 -29.61 3.31 20.71
C SER A 376 -30.96 3.81 20.21
N SER A 377 -31.92 2.92 20.03
CA SER A 377 -33.33 3.26 19.74
C SER A 377 -34.04 3.99 20.90
N PHE A 378 -33.43 4.02 22.10
CA PHE A 378 -33.98 4.67 23.30
C PHE A 378 -33.45 6.09 23.54
N THR A 379 -32.50 6.57 22.73
CA THR A 379 -31.96 7.94 22.85
C THR A 379 -31.43 8.47 21.52
N ASP A 380 -31.62 9.77 21.29
CA ASP A 380 -31.09 10.47 20.11
C ASP A 380 -29.62 10.89 20.29
N GLN A 381 -29.05 10.70 21.48
CA GLN A 381 -27.66 11.04 21.76
C GLN A 381 -26.77 9.82 21.48
N PRO A 382 -25.81 9.89 20.54
CA PRO A 382 -24.94 8.77 20.25
C PRO A 382 -23.90 8.54 21.36
N GLY A 383 -23.53 7.29 21.56
CA GLY A 383 -22.35 6.89 22.33
C GLY A 383 -21.15 6.66 21.42
N THR A 384 -20.01 6.32 22.02
CA THR A 384 -18.79 5.92 21.32
C THR A 384 -18.34 4.54 21.82
N ALA A 385 -17.97 3.65 20.91
CA ALA A 385 -17.46 2.33 21.21
C ALA A 385 -16.22 1.99 20.36
N GLU A 386 -15.48 1.00 20.82
CA GLU A 386 -14.42 0.33 20.06
C GLU A 386 -14.90 -1.05 19.65
N ILE A 387 -14.62 -1.42 18.39
CA ILE A 387 -14.74 -2.77 17.87
C ILE A 387 -13.33 -3.24 17.54
N THR A 388 -12.80 -4.18 18.32
CA THR A 388 -11.48 -4.77 18.10
C THR A 388 -11.63 -6.08 17.35
N TYR A 389 -11.01 -6.18 16.18
CA TYR A 389 -10.87 -7.45 15.47
C TYR A 389 -9.85 -8.34 16.19
N LEU A 390 -10.28 -9.52 16.61
CA LEU A 390 -9.40 -10.50 17.26
C LEU A 390 -8.94 -11.57 16.26
N ASP A 391 -9.87 -12.12 15.49
CA ASP A 391 -9.64 -13.10 14.43
C ASP A 391 -10.85 -13.19 13.48
N ILE A 392 -10.75 -14.05 12.47
CA ILE A 392 -11.76 -14.18 11.40
C ILE A 392 -13.17 -14.49 11.92
N ASN A 393 -13.29 -15.06 13.11
CA ASN A 393 -14.56 -15.42 13.72
C ASN A 393 -14.89 -14.60 14.96
N THR A 394 -14.02 -13.68 15.41
CA THR A 394 -14.19 -13.03 16.71
C THR A 394 -13.90 -11.53 16.68
N ILE A 395 -14.84 -10.73 17.20
CA ILE A 395 -14.64 -9.32 17.54
C ILE A 395 -14.94 -9.06 19.01
N GLN A 396 -14.31 -8.02 19.56
CA GLN A 396 -14.62 -7.48 20.88
C GLN A 396 -15.27 -6.11 20.71
N TRP A 397 -16.44 -5.93 21.32
CA TRP A 397 -17.13 -4.66 21.44
C TRP A 397 -16.87 -4.07 22.82
N LYS A 398 -16.62 -2.76 22.91
CA LYS A 398 -16.47 -2.03 24.17
C LYS A 398 -16.96 -0.59 24.07
N ILE A 399 -17.92 -0.21 24.89
CA ILE A 399 -18.36 1.19 25.02
C ILE A 399 -17.26 1.98 25.76
N ILE A 400 -16.74 3.02 25.12
CA ILE A 400 -15.75 3.95 25.71
C ILE A 400 -16.41 5.25 26.19
N GLU A 401 -17.55 5.61 25.61
CA GLU A 401 -18.37 6.74 26.03
C GLU A 401 -19.85 6.36 25.90
N ALA A 402 -20.55 6.25 27.02
CA ALA A 402 -21.96 5.89 27.00
C ALA A 402 -22.82 7.04 26.46
N PRO A 403 -23.89 6.76 25.71
CA PRO A 403 -24.85 7.78 25.30
C PRO A 403 -25.56 8.36 26.52
N ALA A 404 -25.95 9.63 26.42
CA ALA A 404 -26.84 10.21 27.42
C ALA A 404 -28.25 9.63 27.27
N GLY A 405 -28.80 9.07 28.36
CA GLY A 405 -30.16 8.52 28.38
C GLY A 405 -30.20 7.00 28.64
N GLU A 406 -31.34 6.39 28.30
CA GLU A 406 -31.54 4.95 28.38
C GLU A 406 -30.93 4.29 27.15
N PHE A 407 -30.20 3.19 27.34
CA PHE A 407 -29.66 2.34 26.28
C PHE A 407 -29.49 0.91 26.81
N TYR A 408 -29.46 -0.08 25.91
CA TYR A 408 -29.38 -1.49 26.32
C TYR A 408 -28.22 -2.26 25.70
N LEU A 409 -27.41 -1.63 24.84
CA LEU A 409 -26.19 -2.26 24.33
C LEU A 409 -25.25 -2.60 25.50
N PRO A 410 -24.58 -3.76 25.47
CA PRO A 410 -23.67 -4.15 26.53
C PRO A 410 -22.46 -3.21 26.59
N ILE A 411 -21.96 -2.95 27.80
CA ILE A 411 -20.73 -2.17 28.01
C ILE A 411 -19.54 -2.84 27.33
N GLU A 412 -19.49 -4.16 27.36
CA GLU A 412 -18.48 -4.99 26.71
C GLU A 412 -19.12 -6.31 26.26
N ALA A 413 -18.74 -6.79 25.08
CA ALA A 413 -19.18 -8.09 24.57
C ALA A 413 -18.11 -8.70 23.66
N THR A 414 -18.05 -10.03 23.63
CA THR A 414 -17.31 -10.78 22.61
C THR A 414 -18.31 -11.40 21.66
N LEU A 415 -18.24 -11.02 20.38
CA LEU A 415 -19.18 -11.48 19.37
C LEU A 415 -18.47 -12.44 18.42
N ILE A 416 -19.19 -13.49 18.05
CA ILE A 416 -18.72 -14.52 17.13
C ILE A 416 -19.39 -14.33 15.77
N ARG A 417 -18.61 -14.41 14.70
CA ARG A 417 -19.14 -14.39 13.32
C ARG A 417 -19.96 -15.65 13.09
N THR A 418 -21.16 -15.46 12.58
CA THR A 418 -22.00 -16.57 12.13
C THR A 418 -21.94 -16.63 10.60
N ALA A 419 -21.92 -17.85 10.05
CA ALA A 419 -22.06 -18.03 8.62
C ALA A 419 -23.48 -17.56 8.21
N GLN A 420 -23.55 -16.59 7.31
CA GLN A 420 -24.81 -16.18 6.68
C GLN A 420 -25.35 -17.28 5.75
#